data_AF-A0A534RDX4-F1
#
_entry.id   AF-A0A534RDX4-F1
#
_cell.length_a   1.000
_cell.length_b   1.000
_cell.length_c   1.000
_cell.angle_alpha   90.00
_cell.angle_beta   90.00
_cell.angle_gamma   90.00
#
_symmetry.space_group_name_H-M   'P 1'
#
loop_
_entity.id
_entity.type
_entity.pdbx_description
1 polymer ?
#
loop_
_entity_poly.entity_id
_entity_poly.type
_entity_poly.pdbx_seq_one_letter_code
_entity_poly.pdbx_strand_id
1 'polypeptide(L)'
;MTARRAAEARAHFDTAQAARIVGLPPARLRRCVHAGLVVPARDARGRLRFDFVDLILLRTTRGLLEKRVPVGQIRRVLESLRRQIGGRPLTRLSIFTDGKRVVAWDGDSRWQPESGQFLFNFDSGRVVARATKVARLQASASPSLPQLSADQWCDLAMEIENTSPLEARAAYHHALDLDPAHVVARINLGRLLHAEGNLTGAEAHYRDAVRYDPTSALAWYNLGVVLEDTECPGDAAACYERAVRLDPGLADAHYNLALLYERAGRAQDAVQHLAIYRRLVPRR
;
A
#
# COMPACT_ATOMS: atom_id res chain seq x y z
N MET A 1 -15.44 -14.19 -55.82
CA MET A 1 -15.34 -15.50 -55.14
C MET A 1 -15.04 -15.26 -53.68
N THR A 2 -16.11 -15.01 -52.94
CA THR A 2 -16.15 -14.37 -51.61
C THR A 2 -15.67 -15.28 -50.49
N ALA A 3 -15.28 -14.66 -49.38
CA ALA A 3 -14.77 -15.16 -48.10
C ALA A 3 -15.62 -16.23 -47.36
N ARG A 4 -16.46 -16.96 -48.10
CA ARG A 4 -17.40 -17.98 -47.64
C ARG A 4 -16.79 -19.38 -47.55
N ARG A 5 -15.51 -19.54 -47.91
CA ARG A 5 -14.77 -20.83 -47.89
C ARG A 5 -13.73 -20.98 -46.75
N ALA A 6 -13.64 -20.04 -45.82
CA ALA A 6 -12.79 -20.15 -44.62
C ALA A 6 -13.58 -20.47 -43.34
N ALA A 7 -14.82 -20.96 -43.46
CA ALA A 7 -15.71 -21.31 -42.35
C ALA A 7 -15.77 -22.83 -42.10
N GLU A 8 -14.73 -23.58 -42.47
CA GLU A 8 -14.65 -25.02 -42.27
C GLU A 8 -13.85 -25.35 -40.99
N ALA A 9 -14.52 -26.13 -40.13
CA ALA A 9 -14.04 -26.75 -38.89
C ALA A 9 -13.88 -25.86 -37.62
N ARG A 10 -14.89 -25.08 -37.25
CA ARG A 10 -15.06 -24.73 -35.81
C ARG A 10 -15.70 -25.94 -35.10
N ALA A 11 -15.05 -26.44 -34.05
CA ALA A 11 -15.62 -27.50 -33.22
C ALA A 11 -16.94 -27.01 -32.60
N HIS A 12 -18.04 -27.65 -32.99
CA HIS A 12 -19.38 -27.32 -32.51
C HIS A 12 -19.87 -28.38 -31.53
N PHE A 13 -20.17 -27.96 -30.30
CA PHE A 13 -20.70 -28.81 -29.24
C PHE A 13 -22.22 -28.81 -29.28
N ASP A 14 -22.84 -29.98 -29.11
CA ASP A 14 -24.28 -30.05 -28.87
C ASP A 14 -24.63 -29.58 -27.45
N THR A 15 -25.93 -29.49 -27.16
CA THR A 15 -26.40 -28.99 -25.86
C THR A 15 -25.96 -29.87 -24.68
N ALA A 16 -25.86 -31.19 -24.86
CA ALA A 16 -25.49 -32.13 -23.80
C ALA A 16 -23.98 -32.09 -23.53
N GLN A 17 -23.18 -31.98 -24.58
CA GLN A 17 -21.73 -31.78 -24.51
C GLN A 17 -21.41 -30.43 -23.85
N ALA A 18 -22.04 -29.34 -24.30
CA ALA A 18 -21.86 -28.02 -23.72
C ALA A 18 -22.24 -28.00 -22.22
N ALA A 19 -23.36 -28.63 -21.86
CA ALA A 19 -23.81 -28.76 -20.47
C ALA A 19 -22.77 -29.48 -19.58
N ARG A 20 -22.17 -30.56 -20.08
CA ARG A 20 -21.11 -31.31 -19.37
C ARG A 20 -19.83 -30.47 -19.22
N ILE A 21 -19.37 -29.84 -20.29
CA ILE A 21 -18.12 -29.06 -20.28
C ILE A 21 -18.23 -27.85 -19.36
N VAL A 22 -19.36 -27.14 -19.42
CA VAL A 22 -19.61 -25.96 -18.57
C VAL A 22 -20.04 -26.37 -17.17
N GLY A 23 -20.46 -27.61 -16.92
CA GLY A 23 -21.03 -28.03 -15.63
C GLY A 23 -22.32 -27.29 -15.29
N LEU A 24 -23.17 -27.02 -16.29
CA LEU A 24 -24.49 -26.41 -16.11
C LEU A 24 -25.58 -27.40 -16.57
N PRO A 25 -26.67 -27.61 -15.79
CA PRO A 25 -27.79 -28.44 -16.25
C PRO A 25 -28.35 -27.96 -17.61
N PRO A 26 -28.72 -28.86 -18.53
CA PRO A 26 -29.22 -28.49 -19.87
C PRO A 26 -30.38 -27.48 -19.85
N ALA A 27 -31.26 -27.57 -18.85
CA ALA A 27 -32.36 -26.61 -18.66
C ALA A 27 -31.87 -25.19 -18.35
N ARG A 28 -30.85 -25.04 -17.48
CA ARG A 28 -30.24 -23.74 -17.16
C ARG A 28 -29.48 -23.17 -18.35
N LEU A 29 -28.79 -24.03 -19.10
CA LEU A 29 -28.10 -23.65 -20.33
C LEU A 29 -29.10 -23.12 -21.39
N ARG A 30 -30.24 -23.79 -21.60
CA ARG A 30 -31.31 -23.29 -22.47
C ARG A 30 -31.90 -21.96 -21.98
N ARG A 31 -32.05 -21.76 -20.66
CA ARG A 31 -32.47 -20.47 -20.10
C ARG A 31 -31.46 -19.35 -20.39
N CYS A 32 -30.16 -19.64 -20.36
CA CYS A 32 -29.12 -18.66 -20.71
C CYS A 32 -29.21 -18.26 -22.20
N VAL A 33 -29.46 -19.22 -23.08
CA VAL A 33 -29.68 -18.98 -24.52
C VAL A 33 -30.95 -18.17 -24.75
N HIS A 34 -32.07 -18.54 -24.10
CA HIS A 34 -33.34 -17.83 -24.22
C HIS A 34 -33.24 -16.39 -23.68
N ALA A 35 -32.45 -16.17 -22.62
CA ALA A 35 -32.16 -14.85 -22.08
C ALA A 35 -31.14 -14.05 -22.91
N GLY A 36 -30.64 -14.57 -24.04
CA GLY A 36 -29.71 -13.87 -24.92
C GLY A 36 -28.29 -13.68 -24.38
N LEU A 37 -27.90 -14.43 -23.34
CA LEU A 37 -26.55 -14.34 -22.77
C LEU A 37 -25.50 -14.86 -23.75
N VAL A 38 -25.86 -15.90 -24.50
CA VAL A 38 -25.10 -16.47 -25.63
C VAL A 38 -26.05 -16.71 -26.79
N VAL A 39 -25.53 -16.62 -28.01
CA VAL A 39 -26.30 -16.78 -29.26
C VAL A 39 -25.62 -17.85 -30.12
N PRO A 40 -25.75 -19.14 -29.73
CA PRO A 40 -25.15 -20.25 -30.46
C PRO A 40 -25.81 -20.43 -31.84
N ALA A 41 -25.07 -21.03 -32.76
CA ALA A 41 -25.59 -21.38 -34.08
C ALA A 41 -26.68 -22.46 -33.99
N ARG A 42 -27.46 -22.61 -35.06
CA ARG A 42 -28.44 -23.69 -35.19
C ARG A 42 -28.08 -24.58 -36.37
N ASP A 43 -28.16 -25.89 -36.18
CA ASP A 43 -28.02 -26.84 -37.30
C ASP A 43 -29.26 -26.84 -38.19
N ALA A 44 -29.20 -27.56 -39.33
CA ALA A 44 -30.31 -27.68 -40.28
C ALA A 44 -31.60 -28.27 -39.67
N ARG A 45 -31.52 -28.88 -38.48
CA ARG A 45 -32.66 -29.41 -37.71
C ARG A 45 -33.10 -28.48 -36.57
N GLY A 46 -32.60 -27.25 -36.54
CA GLY A 46 -32.90 -26.24 -35.53
C GLY A 46 -32.23 -26.44 -34.17
N ARG A 47 -31.34 -27.43 -34.02
CA ARG A 47 -30.68 -27.76 -32.74
C ARG A 47 -29.52 -26.80 -32.46
N LEU A 48 -29.35 -26.44 -31.20
CA LEU A 48 -28.32 -25.50 -30.75
C LEU A 48 -26.91 -26.11 -30.89
N ARG A 49 -25.99 -25.34 -31.47
CA ARG A 49 -24.59 -25.68 -31.69
C ARG A 49 -23.71 -24.59 -31.09
N PHE A 50 -23.01 -24.94 -30.02
CA PHE A 50 -22.16 -24.03 -29.26
C PHE A 50 -20.75 -24.08 -29.83
N ASP A 51 -20.14 -22.93 -30.05
CA ASP A 51 -18.70 -22.86 -30.32
C ASP A 51 -17.91 -22.66 -29.01
N PHE A 52 -16.59 -22.59 -29.12
CA PHE A 52 -15.72 -22.40 -27.96
C PHE A 52 -15.93 -21.06 -27.24
N VAL A 53 -16.30 -20.01 -27.97
CA VAL A 53 -16.58 -18.68 -27.40
C VAL A 53 -17.85 -18.74 -26.56
N ASP A 54 -18.88 -19.44 -27.04
CA ASP A 54 -20.12 -19.67 -26.29
C ASP A 54 -19.84 -20.41 -24.98
N LEU A 55 -18.97 -21.43 -24.99
CA LEU A 55 -18.61 -22.18 -23.78
C LEU A 55 -17.89 -21.32 -22.75
N ILE A 56 -16.96 -20.45 -23.17
CA ILE A 56 -16.28 -19.51 -22.27
C ILE A 56 -17.29 -18.55 -21.64
N LEU A 57 -18.18 -17.96 -22.45
CA LEU A 57 -19.20 -17.05 -21.96
C LEU A 57 -20.18 -17.73 -20.99
N LEU A 58 -20.54 -18.98 -21.26
CA LEU A 58 -21.37 -19.80 -20.37
C LEU A 58 -20.65 -20.12 -19.06
N ARG A 59 -19.33 -20.36 -19.07
CA ARG A 59 -18.53 -20.56 -17.85
C ARG A 59 -18.49 -19.30 -16.99
N THR A 60 -18.30 -18.14 -17.60
CA THR A 60 -18.36 -16.84 -16.92
C THR A 60 -19.76 -16.59 -16.34
N THR A 61 -20.79 -16.84 -17.14
CA THR A 61 -22.20 -16.72 -16.71
C THR A 61 -22.50 -17.64 -15.52
N ARG A 62 -22.00 -18.89 -15.53
CA ARG A 62 -22.13 -19.83 -14.42
C ARG A 62 -21.57 -19.26 -13.13
N GLY A 63 -20.34 -18.72 -13.16
CA GLY A 63 -19.70 -18.15 -11.97
C GLY A 63 -20.51 -16.99 -11.37
N LEU A 64 -21.10 -16.14 -12.22
CA LEU A 64 -21.98 -15.06 -11.76
C LEU A 64 -23.30 -15.59 -11.17
N LEU A 65 -23.90 -16.63 -11.78
CA LEU A 65 -25.11 -17.26 -11.26
C LEU A 65 -24.88 -17.96 -9.91
N GLU A 66 -23.75 -18.63 -9.72
CA GLU A 66 -23.36 -19.25 -8.45
C GLU A 66 -23.24 -18.22 -7.31
N LYS A 67 -22.81 -17.00 -7.67
CA LYS A 67 -22.75 -15.84 -6.76
C LYS A 67 -24.08 -15.09 -6.65
N ARG A 68 -25.18 -15.70 -7.10
CA ARG A 68 -26.56 -15.18 -7.02
C ARG A 68 -26.79 -13.88 -7.81
N VAL A 69 -26.00 -13.60 -8.84
CA VAL A 69 -26.27 -12.47 -9.76
C VAL A 69 -27.47 -12.82 -10.64
N PRO A 70 -28.54 -11.99 -10.68
CA PRO A 70 -29.72 -12.26 -11.50
C PRO A 70 -29.40 -12.32 -13.00
N VAL A 71 -30.05 -13.23 -13.74
CA VAL A 71 -29.87 -13.40 -15.20
C VAL A 71 -30.05 -12.08 -15.97
N GLY A 72 -31.04 -11.26 -15.57
CA GLY A 72 -31.27 -9.95 -16.19
C GLY A 72 -30.13 -8.95 -15.95
N GLN A 73 -29.49 -9.00 -14.77
CA GLN A 73 -28.30 -8.19 -14.48
C GLN A 73 -27.10 -8.66 -15.31
N ILE A 74 -26.87 -9.98 -15.39
CA ILE A 74 -25.80 -10.55 -16.23
C ILE A 74 -25.97 -10.11 -17.68
N ARG A 75 -27.20 -10.16 -18.23
CA ARG A 75 -27.48 -9.70 -19.59
C ARG A 75 -27.09 -8.23 -19.79
N ARG A 76 -27.54 -7.34 -18.89
CA ARG A 76 -27.21 -5.91 -18.94
C ARG A 76 -25.70 -5.66 -18.84
N VAL A 77 -25.00 -6.39 -17.98
CA VAL A 77 -23.54 -6.33 -17.84
C VAL A 77 -22.85 -6.70 -19.16
N LEU A 78 -23.21 -7.83 -19.77
CA LEU A 78 -22.60 -8.29 -21.02
C LEU A 78 -22.90 -7.33 -22.19
N GLU A 79 -24.11 -6.78 -22.26
CA GLU A 79 -24.47 -5.75 -23.25
C GLU A 79 -23.69 -4.45 -23.05
N SER A 80 -23.53 -4.00 -21.79
CA SER A 80 -22.71 -2.84 -21.45
C SER A 80 -21.25 -3.05 -21.87
N LEU A 81 -20.68 -4.21 -21.54
CA LEU A 81 -19.31 -4.54 -21.91
C LEU A 81 -19.10 -4.59 -23.42
N ARG A 82 -20.03 -5.18 -24.18
CA ARG A 82 -19.96 -5.23 -25.65
C ARG A 82 -19.90 -3.83 -26.27
N ARG A 83 -20.65 -2.87 -25.70
CA ARG A 83 -20.61 -1.45 -26.12
C ARG A 83 -19.28 -0.79 -25.75
N GLN A 84 -18.79 -1.03 -24.53
CA GLN A 84 -17.57 -0.41 -24.01
C GLN A 84 -16.30 -0.89 -24.74
N ILE A 85 -16.22 -2.16 -25.13
CA ILE A 85 -15.00 -2.73 -25.76
C ILE A 85 -14.97 -2.62 -27.30
N GLY A 86 -15.91 -1.90 -27.92
CA GLY A 86 -15.86 -1.53 -29.33
C GLY A 86 -15.70 -2.71 -30.31
N GLY A 87 -16.42 -3.81 -30.07
CA GLY A 87 -16.38 -5.00 -30.95
C GLY A 87 -15.25 -6.00 -30.67
N ARG A 88 -14.39 -5.74 -29.68
CA ARG A 88 -13.42 -6.74 -29.18
C ARG A 88 -14.18 -7.91 -28.52
N PRO A 89 -13.63 -9.14 -28.55
CA PRO A 89 -14.30 -10.28 -27.95
C PRO A 89 -14.29 -10.18 -26.42
N LEU A 90 -15.45 -10.43 -25.80
CA LEU A 90 -15.63 -10.47 -24.34
C LEU A 90 -14.71 -11.49 -23.64
N THR A 91 -14.19 -12.49 -24.37
CA THR A 91 -13.28 -13.51 -23.83
C THR A 91 -11.93 -12.97 -23.39
N ARG A 92 -11.57 -11.73 -23.77
CA ARG A 92 -10.38 -11.03 -23.25
C ARG A 92 -10.58 -10.45 -21.86
N LEU A 93 -11.83 -10.40 -21.38
CA LEU A 93 -12.15 -9.87 -20.07
C LEU A 93 -12.33 -11.00 -19.07
N SER A 94 -11.71 -10.85 -17.91
CA SER A 94 -12.09 -11.59 -16.71
C SER A 94 -13.27 -10.88 -16.07
N ILE A 95 -14.43 -11.54 -16.03
CA ILE A 95 -15.64 -10.99 -15.41
C ILE A 95 -15.96 -11.82 -14.17
N PHE A 96 -16.02 -11.18 -13.02
CA PHE A 96 -16.23 -11.82 -11.73
C PHE A 96 -17.00 -10.92 -10.78
N THR A 97 -17.38 -11.45 -9.62
CA THR A 97 -18.01 -10.67 -8.54
C THR A 97 -16.97 -10.28 -7.49
N ASP A 98 -17.02 -9.04 -7.04
CA ASP A 98 -16.33 -8.56 -5.85
C ASP A 98 -17.37 -7.99 -4.87
N GLY A 99 -17.59 -8.70 -3.76
CA GLY A 99 -18.71 -8.47 -2.86
C GLY A 99 -20.06 -8.50 -3.59
N LYS A 100 -20.76 -7.36 -3.63
CA LYS A 100 -22.06 -7.20 -4.30
C LYS A 100 -21.95 -6.68 -5.75
N ARG A 101 -20.74 -6.40 -6.25
CA ARG A 101 -20.52 -5.73 -7.54
C ARG A 101 -20.03 -6.73 -8.57
N VAL A 102 -20.42 -6.52 -9.84
CA VAL A 102 -19.80 -7.22 -10.97
C VAL A 102 -18.64 -6.38 -11.48
N VAL A 103 -17.49 -7.01 -11.65
CA VAL A 103 -16.24 -6.39 -12.07
C VAL A 103 -15.78 -7.01 -13.38
N ALA A 104 -15.40 -6.15 -14.33
CA ALA A 104 -14.65 -6.55 -15.51
C ALA A 104 -13.18 -6.15 -15.34
N TRP A 105 -12.29 -7.01 -15.80
CA TRP A 105 -10.85 -6.81 -15.77
C TRP A 105 -10.26 -7.21 -17.12
N ASP A 106 -9.52 -6.31 -17.77
CA ASP A 106 -8.87 -6.54 -19.06
C ASP A 106 -7.37 -6.88 -18.96
N GLY A 107 -6.87 -7.10 -17.73
CA GLY A 107 -5.44 -7.23 -17.42
C GLY A 107 -4.83 -5.94 -16.88
N ASP A 108 -5.35 -4.78 -17.30
CA ASP A 108 -4.83 -3.46 -16.95
C ASP A 108 -5.73 -2.64 -16.03
N SER A 109 -7.01 -2.59 -16.32
CA SER A 109 -7.99 -1.79 -15.61
C SER A 109 -9.09 -2.70 -15.08
N ARG A 110 -9.55 -2.42 -13.87
CA ARG A 110 -10.79 -3.02 -13.33
C ARG A 110 -11.86 -1.94 -13.35
N TRP A 111 -13.08 -2.30 -13.75
CA TRP A 111 -14.20 -1.37 -13.72
C TRP A 111 -15.52 -2.09 -13.50
N GLN A 112 -16.52 -1.33 -13.03
CA GLN A 112 -17.89 -1.78 -12.92
C GLN A 112 -18.58 -1.60 -14.29
N PRO A 113 -19.04 -2.67 -14.95
CA PRO A 113 -19.63 -2.55 -16.28
C PRO A 113 -20.93 -1.74 -16.32
N GLU A 114 -21.69 -1.76 -15.23
CA GLU A 114 -22.99 -1.11 -15.14
C GLU A 114 -22.88 0.42 -15.06
N SER A 115 -21.88 0.94 -14.33
CA SER A 115 -21.64 2.38 -14.19
C SER A 115 -20.52 2.91 -15.09
N GLY A 116 -19.66 2.04 -15.62
CA GLY A 116 -18.41 2.44 -16.26
C GLY A 116 -17.35 2.93 -15.28
N GLN A 117 -17.62 2.87 -13.97
CA GLN A 117 -16.71 3.38 -12.95
C GLN A 117 -15.48 2.48 -12.84
N PHE A 118 -14.30 3.07 -13.06
CA PHE A 118 -13.03 2.40 -12.78
C PHE A 118 -12.86 2.13 -11.29
N LEU A 119 -12.40 0.92 -10.98
CA LEU A 119 -12.08 0.48 -9.64
C LEU A 119 -10.57 0.64 -9.44
N PHE A 120 -10.20 1.49 -8.49
CA PHE A 120 -8.82 1.55 -8.02
C PHE A 120 -8.47 0.22 -7.38
N ASN A 121 -7.37 -0.35 -7.86
CA ASN A 121 -6.79 -1.53 -7.27
C ASN A 121 -5.58 -1.08 -6.47
N PHE A 122 -5.65 -1.16 -5.14
CA PHE A 122 -4.48 -1.05 -4.27
C PHE A 122 -3.70 -2.38 -4.26
N ASP A 123 -3.53 -3.01 -5.44
CA ASP A 123 -2.66 -4.18 -5.60
C ASP A 123 -1.22 -3.70 -5.44
N SER A 124 -0.63 -4.02 -4.29
CA SER A 124 0.75 -3.73 -3.92
C SER A 124 1.74 -4.18 -5.02
N GLY A 125 1.41 -5.22 -5.80
CA GLY A 125 2.23 -5.70 -6.91
C GLY A 125 2.41 -4.71 -8.06
N ARG A 126 1.43 -3.85 -8.36
CA ARG A 126 1.56 -2.83 -9.43
C ARG A 126 2.32 -1.60 -8.97
N VAL A 127 2.21 -1.25 -7.68
CA VAL A 127 3.05 -0.20 -7.08
C VAL A 127 4.51 -0.64 -7.11
N VAL A 128 4.81 -1.90 -6.77
CA VAL A 128 6.16 -2.47 -6.86
C VAL A 128 6.66 -2.53 -8.31
N ALA A 129 5.81 -2.91 -9.28
CA ALA A 129 6.17 -2.96 -10.70
C ALA A 129 6.39 -1.57 -11.32
N ARG A 130 5.58 -0.57 -10.95
CA ARG A 130 5.81 0.83 -11.33
C ARG A 130 7.06 1.39 -10.66
N ALA A 131 7.29 1.09 -9.38
CA ALA A 131 8.51 1.46 -8.67
C ALA A 131 9.75 0.85 -9.35
N THR A 132 9.71 -0.42 -9.76
CA THR A 132 10.82 -1.04 -10.51
C THR A 132 10.99 -0.48 -11.92
N LYS A 133 9.90 -0.08 -12.60
CA LYS A 133 9.99 0.55 -13.93
C LYS A 133 10.48 1.99 -13.84
N VAL A 134 10.09 2.74 -12.81
CA VAL A 134 10.62 4.09 -12.50
C VAL A 134 12.10 3.99 -12.12
N ALA A 135 12.47 3.03 -11.27
CA ALA A 135 13.88 2.75 -10.95
C ALA A 135 14.71 2.40 -12.20
N ARG A 136 14.15 1.65 -13.16
CA ARG A 136 14.81 1.37 -14.45
C ARG A 136 14.85 2.55 -15.41
N LEU A 137 13.89 3.47 -15.36
CA LEU A 137 13.89 4.69 -16.18
C LEU A 137 14.84 5.75 -15.61
N GLN A 138 15.04 5.80 -14.29
CA GLN A 138 16.06 6.63 -13.64
C GLN A 138 17.50 6.10 -13.85
N ALA A 139 17.67 4.83 -14.22
CA ALA A 139 18.99 4.29 -14.55
C ALA A 139 19.58 4.89 -15.84
N SER A 140 18.76 5.52 -16.69
CA SER A 140 19.24 6.32 -17.82
C SER A 140 19.12 7.80 -17.48
N ALA A 141 20.19 8.34 -16.91
CA ALA A 141 20.41 9.75 -16.59
C ALA A 141 19.57 10.33 -15.43
N SER A 142 19.70 9.74 -14.23
CA SER A 142 19.74 10.58 -13.03
C SER A 142 20.94 11.51 -13.14
N PRO A 143 20.82 12.83 -12.86
CA PRO A 143 21.98 13.62 -12.50
C PRO A 143 22.70 12.84 -11.41
N SER A 144 24.01 12.61 -11.56
CA SER A 144 24.78 12.09 -10.43
C SER A 144 24.48 13.00 -9.25
N LEU A 145 23.87 12.45 -8.19
CA LEU A 145 23.68 13.20 -6.96
C LEU A 145 25.03 13.84 -6.60
N PRO A 146 25.05 15.09 -6.13
CA PRO A 146 26.29 15.73 -5.73
C PRO A 146 27.06 14.76 -4.81
N GLN A 147 28.36 14.58 -5.07
CA GLN A 147 29.19 13.71 -4.25
C GLN A 147 29.47 14.39 -2.91
N LEU A 148 28.47 14.32 -2.03
CA LEU A 148 28.51 14.83 -0.67
C LEU A 148 28.91 13.69 0.28
N SER A 149 29.67 14.02 1.33
CA SER A 149 29.91 13.12 2.46
C SER A 149 28.63 12.90 3.28
N ALA A 150 28.64 11.92 4.18
CA ALA A 150 27.53 11.71 5.11
C ALA A 150 27.23 12.97 5.94
N ASP A 151 28.26 13.65 6.45
CA ASP A 151 28.12 14.92 7.18
C ASP A 151 27.46 15.99 6.31
N GLN A 152 27.91 16.15 5.05
CA GLN A 152 27.35 17.15 4.13
C GLN A 152 25.89 16.86 3.76
N TRP A 153 25.50 15.59 3.63
CA TRP A 153 24.10 15.21 3.46
C TRP A 153 23.27 15.51 4.72
N CYS A 154 23.85 15.31 5.91
CA CYS A 154 23.20 15.63 7.17
C CYS A 154 23.01 17.15 7.33
N ASP A 155 24.03 17.95 7.01
CA ASP A 155 23.98 19.41 7.05
C ASP A 155 22.92 19.97 6.10
N LEU A 156 22.90 19.47 4.85
CA LEU A 156 21.87 19.83 3.88
C LEU A 156 20.46 19.53 4.39
N ALA A 157 20.27 18.35 5.00
CA ALA A 157 18.98 17.95 5.55
C ALA A 157 18.53 18.89 6.68
N MET A 158 19.44 19.30 7.57
CA MET A 158 19.16 20.26 8.64
C MET A 158 18.82 21.66 8.10
N GLU A 159 19.40 22.07 6.97
CA GLU A 159 19.10 23.37 6.36
C GLU A 159 17.67 23.39 5.77
N ILE A 160 17.25 22.30 5.13
CA ILE A 160 16.00 22.25 4.37
C ILE A 160 14.82 21.64 5.15
N GLU A 161 15.01 21.08 6.35
CA GLU A 161 13.94 20.36 7.07
C GLU A 161 12.70 21.19 7.39
N ASN A 162 12.85 22.51 7.57
CA ASN A 162 11.72 23.41 7.84
C ASN A 162 10.92 23.76 6.58
N THR A 163 11.56 23.76 5.41
CA THR A 163 10.93 24.15 4.14
C THR A 163 10.50 22.95 3.30
N SER A 164 11.27 21.86 3.36
CA SER A 164 11.13 20.66 2.55
C SER A 164 11.34 19.39 3.38
N PRO A 165 10.41 19.01 4.29
CA PRO A 165 10.59 17.88 5.20
C PRO A 165 10.74 16.53 4.49
N LEU A 166 10.12 16.36 3.31
CA LEU A 166 10.27 15.15 2.49
C LEU A 166 11.69 15.01 1.91
N GLU A 167 12.27 16.12 1.44
CA GLU A 167 13.62 16.14 0.86
C GLU A 167 14.68 16.02 1.94
N ALA A 168 14.49 16.67 3.09
CA ALA A 168 15.34 16.51 4.27
C ALA A 168 15.43 15.04 4.71
N ARG A 169 14.30 14.34 4.74
CA ARG A 169 14.28 12.91 5.07
C ARG A 169 15.10 12.07 4.09
N ALA A 170 14.97 12.34 2.79
CA ALA A 170 15.76 11.66 1.77
C ALA A 170 17.26 11.95 1.93
N ALA A 171 17.63 13.19 2.26
CA ALA A 171 19.00 13.58 2.54
C ALA A 171 19.56 12.89 3.80
N TYR A 172 18.79 12.81 4.89
CA TYR A 172 19.19 12.02 6.07
C TYR A 172 19.33 10.53 5.74
N HIS A 173 18.46 9.95 4.93
CA HIS A 173 18.62 8.56 4.47
C HIS A 173 19.91 8.38 3.66
N HIS A 174 20.23 9.29 2.74
CA HIS A 174 21.49 9.25 2.01
C HIS A 174 22.71 9.36 2.93
N ALA A 175 22.67 10.21 3.95
CA ALA A 175 23.73 10.26 4.97
C ALA A 175 23.93 8.89 5.63
N LEU A 176 22.82 8.21 5.98
CA LEU A 176 22.85 6.90 6.64
C LEU A 176 23.19 5.74 5.70
N ASP A 177 22.95 5.86 4.40
CA ASP A 177 23.41 4.89 3.39
C ASP A 177 24.94 4.94 3.25
N LEU A 178 25.53 6.13 3.37
CA LEU A 178 26.99 6.34 3.31
C LEU A 178 27.67 5.99 4.64
N ASP A 179 27.08 6.40 5.76
CA ASP A 179 27.53 6.07 7.11
C ASP A 179 26.35 5.64 7.99
N PRO A 180 26.12 4.33 8.13
CA PRO A 180 25.09 3.81 9.01
C PRO A 180 25.28 4.17 10.49
N ALA A 181 26.49 4.56 10.93
CA ALA A 181 26.78 4.93 12.30
C ALA A 181 26.57 6.43 12.59
N HIS A 182 26.17 7.23 11.59
CA HIS A 182 26.04 8.68 11.73
C HIS A 182 24.92 9.10 12.70
N VAL A 183 25.30 9.37 13.95
CA VAL A 183 24.37 9.61 15.08
C VAL A 183 23.46 10.82 14.86
N VAL A 184 23.99 11.95 14.38
CA VAL A 184 23.20 13.19 14.21
C VAL A 184 22.06 12.99 13.18
N ALA A 185 22.36 12.41 12.02
CA ALA A 185 21.38 12.02 11.02
C ALA A 185 20.30 11.07 11.58
N ARG A 186 20.66 10.08 12.41
CA ARG A 186 19.67 9.20 13.06
C ARG A 186 18.76 9.96 14.01
N ILE A 187 19.32 10.83 14.84
CA ILE A 187 18.55 11.65 15.79
C ILE A 187 17.57 12.54 15.03
N ASN A 188 18.02 13.25 14.00
CA ASN A 188 17.17 14.18 13.28
C ASN A 188 16.11 13.46 12.42
N LEU A 189 16.47 12.35 11.78
CA LEU A 189 15.50 11.52 11.07
C LEU A 189 14.44 10.95 12.03
N GLY A 190 14.86 10.47 13.21
CA GLY A 190 13.96 10.04 14.26
C GLY A 190 12.99 11.14 14.68
N ARG A 191 13.47 12.38 14.82
CA ARG A 191 12.64 13.55 15.18
C ARG A 191 11.62 13.89 14.11
N LEU A 192 11.99 13.84 12.83
CA LEU A 192 11.03 14.05 11.73
C LEU A 192 9.94 12.97 11.72
N LEU A 193 10.32 11.69 11.90
CA LEU A 193 9.35 10.59 11.97
C LEU A 193 8.43 10.71 13.19
N HIS A 194 8.97 11.16 14.32
CA HIS A 194 8.21 11.42 15.54
C HIS A 194 7.16 12.52 15.33
N ALA A 195 7.55 13.64 14.71
CA ALA A 195 6.64 14.73 14.37
C ALA A 195 5.51 14.30 13.40
N GLU A 196 5.77 13.30 12.56
CA GLU A 196 4.78 12.70 11.64
C GLU A 196 3.88 11.65 12.29
N GLY A 197 4.07 11.34 13.58
CA GLY A 197 3.34 10.31 14.31
C GLY A 197 3.83 8.88 14.03
N ASN A 198 4.92 8.70 13.29
CA ASN A 198 5.56 7.39 13.11
C ASN A 198 6.47 7.07 14.30
N LEU A 199 5.85 6.80 15.45
CA LEU A 199 6.54 6.56 16.72
C LEU A 199 7.48 5.33 16.64
N THR A 200 7.06 4.27 15.95
CA THR A 200 7.85 3.04 15.79
C THR A 200 9.12 3.27 14.97
N GLY A 201 9.04 4.04 13.87
CA GLY A 201 10.21 4.42 13.09
C GLY A 201 11.16 5.33 13.89
N ALA A 202 10.60 6.30 14.62
CA ALA A 202 11.38 7.19 15.47
C ALA A 202 12.15 6.42 16.56
N GLU A 203 11.48 5.52 17.29
CA GLU A 203 12.10 4.68 18.32
C GLU A 203 13.25 3.85 17.74
N ALA A 204 13.07 3.23 16.57
CA ALA A 204 14.12 2.43 15.93
C ALA A 204 15.38 3.28 15.65
N HIS A 205 15.22 4.50 15.13
CA HIS A 205 16.35 5.39 14.87
C HIS A 205 17.04 5.87 16.14
N TYR A 206 16.29 6.21 17.20
CA TYR A 206 16.88 6.61 18.47
C TYR A 206 17.58 5.46 19.20
N ARG A 207 17.02 4.24 19.16
CA ARG A 207 17.69 3.03 19.69
C ARG A 207 18.99 2.75 18.96
N ASP A 208 19.02 2.90 17.64
CA ASP A 208 20.26 2.78 16.88
C ASP A 208 21.24 3.92 17.23
N ALA A 209 20.76 5.16 17.39
CA ALA A 209 21.61 6.29 17.77
C ALA A 209 22.34 6.03 19.11
N VAL A 210 21.62 5.55 20.14
CA VAL A 210 22.25 5.19 21.44
C VAL A 210 23.11 3.92 21.35
N ARG A 211 22.88 3.05 20.35
CA ARG A 211 23.72 1.87 20.11
C ARG A 211 25.05 2.25 19.46
N TYR A 212 25.04 3.17 18.50
CA TYR A 212 26.25 3.65 17.83
C TYR A 212 27.04 4.62 18.71
N ASP A 213 26.36 5.49 19.45
CA ASP A 213 26.98 6.34 20.46
C ASP A 213 26.19 6.31 21.78
N PRO A 214 26.60 5.43 22.72
CA PRO A 214 26.00 5.34 24.05
C PRO A 214 26.22 6.58 24.93
N THR A 215 27.05 7.53 24.50
CA THR A 215 27.39 8.76 25.24
C THR A 215 26.61 9.98 24.76
N SER A 216 25.81 9.86 23.69
CA SER A 216 24.94 10.94 23.21
C SER A 216 23.76 11.17 24.16
N ALA A 217 23.85 12.20 25.00
CA ALA A 217 22.77 12.61 25.90
C ALA A 217 21.47 12.92 25.14
N LEU A 218 21.57 13.58 23.98
CA LEU A 218 20.43 13.95 23.15
C LEU A 218 19.71 12.73 22.55
N ALA A 219 20.46 11.68 22.14
CA ALA A 219 19.85 10.44 21.66
C ALA A 219 19.06 9.74 22.77
N TRP A 220 19.61 9.67 23.99
CA TRP A 220 18.91 9.13 25.15
C TRP A 220 17.67 9.94 25.51
N TYR A 221 17.76 11.27 25.47
CA TYR A 221 16.61 12.14 25.71
C TYR A 221 15.49 11.90 24.71
N ASN A 222 15.79 11.92 23.41
CA ASN A 222 14.77 11.73 22.38
C ASN A 222 14.18 10.30 22.37
N LEU A 223 14.97 9.28 22.74
CA LEU A 223 14.45 7.94 22.99
C LEU A 223 13.46 7.94 24.18
N GLY A 224 13.77 8.69 25.25
CA GLY A 224 12.87 8.85 26.38
C GLY A 224 11.53 9.51 25.99
N VAL A 225 11.57 10.55 25.15
CA VAL A 225 10.38 11.24 24.66
C VAL A 225 9.46 10.28 23.89
N VAL A 226 9.99 9.53 22.92
CA VAL A 226 9.15 8.62 22.13
C VAL A 226 8.59 7.47 22.98
N LEU A 227 9.34 7.00 23.98
CA LEU A 227 8.88 5.95 24.89
C LEU A 227 7.75 6.42 25.82
N GLU A 228 7.73 7.70 26.20
CA GLU A 228 6.60 8.30 26.92
C GLU A 228 5.35 8.31 26.04
N ASP A 229 5.49 8.71 24.78
CA ASP A 229 4.38 8.74 23.80
C ASP A 229 3.85 7.35 23.43
N THR A 230 4.67 6.30 23.58
CA THR A 230 4.26 4.90 23.41
C THR A 230 3.88 4.21 24.73
N GLU A 231 3.51 4.98 25.77
CA GLU A 231 3.01 4.49 27.06
C GLU A 231 3.97 3.56 27.83
N CYS A 232 5.29 3.77 27.68
CA CYS A 232 6.33 3.03 28.38
C CYS A 232 7.10 3.93 29.39
N PRO A 233 6.42 4.47 30.43
CA PRO A 233 6.99 5.53 31.28
C PRO A 233 8.21 5.09 32.12
N GLY A 234 8.33 3.81 32.46
CA GLY A 234 9.48 3.28 33.18
C GLY A 234 10.76 3.32 32.34
N ASP A 235 10.68 2.88 31.08
CA ASP A 235 11.81 2.91 30.15
C ASP A 235 12.15 4.34 29.74
N ALA A 236 11.14 5.21 29.61
CA ALA A 236 11.34 6.64 29.39
C ALA A 236 12.15 7.29 30.54
N ALA A 237 11.78 7.02 31.80
CA ALA A 237 12.52 7.52 32.95
C ALA A 237 13.99 7.05 32.96
N ALA A 238 14.25 5.77 32.65
CA ALA A 238 15.61 5.25 32.56
C ALA A 238 16.44 5.95 31.47
N CYS A 239 15.81 6.26 30.33
CA CYS A 239 16.44 6.99 29.23
C CYS A 239 16.77 8.44 29.64
N TYR A 240 15.84 9.16 30.26
CA TYR A 240 16.09 10.51 30.74
C TYR A 240 17.13 10.55 31.86
N GLU A 241 17.12 9.59 32.79
CA GLU A 241 18.16 9.45 33.82
C GLU A 241 19.54 9.26 33.19
N ARG A 242 19.63 8.50 32.10
CA ARG A 242 20.88 8.34 31.34
C ARG A 242 21.27 9.65 30.65
N ALA A 243 20.33 10.36 30.04
CA ALA A 243 20.57 11.66 29.41
C ALA A 243 21.13 12.68 30.41
N VAL A 244 20.51 12.86 31.58
CA VAL A 244 20.98 13.83 32.59
C VAL A 244 22.29 13.43 33.28
N ARG A 245 22.62 12.13 33.31
CA ARG A 245 23.95 11.67 33.76
C ARG A 245 25.06 12.03 32.76
N LEU A 246 24.74 12.01 31.47
CA LEU A 246 25.69 12.34 30.40
C LEU A 246 25.81 13.86 30.21
N ASP A 247 24.68 14.57 30.27
CA ASP A 247 24.61 16.03 30.24
C ASP A 247 23.71 16.54 31.38
N PRO A 248 24.30 16.91 32.53
CA PRO A 248 23.56 17.51 33.64
C PRO A 248 22.95 18.89 33.32
N GLY A 249 23.30 19.49 32.19
CA GLY A 249 22.75 20.76 31.72
C GLY A 249 21.47 20.61 30.89
N LEU A 250 21.05 19.39 30.57
CA LEU A 250 19.89 19.14 29.72
C LEU A 250 18.57 19.37 30.49
N ALA A 251 18.15 20.64 30.52
CA ALA A 251 17.02 21.11 31.30
C ALA A 251 15.73 20.34 31.01
N ASP A 252 15.39 20.11 29.74
CA ASP A 252 14.15 19.44 29.36
C ASP A 252 14.09 17.99 29.87
N ALA A 253 15.23 17.28 29.93
CA ALA A 253 15.30 15.95 30.51
C ALA A 253 15.02 15.96 32.02
N HIS A 254 15.50 16.99 32.73
CA HIS A 254 15.15 17.19 34.15
C HIS A 254 13.66 17.49 34.34
N TYR A 255 13.07 18.29 33.46
CA TYR A 255 11.64 18.57 33.52
C TYR A 255 10.80 17.30 33.31
N ASN A 256 11.11 16.51 32.28
CA ASN A 256 10.37 15.29 31.98
C ASN A 256 10.55 14.22 33.07
N LEU A 257 11.75 14.09 33.66
CA LEU A 257 11.96 13.23 34.84
C LEU A 257 11.10 13.65 36.02
N ALA A 258 11.00 14.95 36.29
CA ALA A 258 10.18 15.44 37.39
C ALA A 258 8.70 15.06 37.21
N LEU A 259 8.16 15.21 35.99
CA LEU A 259 6.79 14.83 35.67
C LEU A 259 6.56 13.31 35.80
N LEU A 260 7.50 12.49 35.32
CA LEU A 260 7.39 11.03 35.43
C LEU A 260 7.47 10.56 36.89
N TYR A 261 8.37 11.15 37.69
CA TYR A 261 8.47 10.83 39.11
C TYR A 261 7.26 11.30 39.91
N GLU A 262 6.67 12.45 39.57
CA GLU A 262 5.40 12.89 40.17
C GLU A 262 4.29 11.88 39.90
N ARG A 263 4.11 11.45 38.65
CA ARG A 263 3.13 10.41 38.26
C ARG A 263 3.39 9.07 38.96
N ALA A 264 4.66 8.74 39.23
CA ALA A 264 5.06 7.54 39.97
C ALA A 264 4.98 7.69 41.51
N GLY A 265 4.55 8.83 42.04
CA GLY A 265 4.46 9.09 43.49
C GLY A 265 5.80 9.36 44.18
N ARG A 266 6.89 9.53 43.42
CA ARG A 266 8.24 9.83 43.91
C ARG A 266 8.44 11.35 44.08
N ALA A 267 7.67 11.93 45.00
CA ALA A 267 7.59 13.39 45.16
C ALA A 267 8.94 14.07 45.47
N GLN A 268 9.82 13.44 46.25
CA GLN A 268 11.13 14.00 46.59
C GLN A 268 12.04 14.13 45.36
N ASP A 269 12.11 13.07 44.55
CA ASP A 269 12.90 13.05 43.33
C ASP A 269 12.37 14.05 42.29
N ALA A 270 11.03 14.16 42.19
CA ALA A 270 10.38 15.13 41.33
C ALA A 270 10.76 16.58 41.70
N VAL A 271 10.69 16.93 42.99
CA VAL A 271 11.07 18.26 43.48
C VAL A 271 12.55 18.55 43.21
N GLN A 272 13.43 17.56 43.38
CA GLN A 272 14.85 17.71 43.11
C GLN A 272 15.12 18.06 41.64
N HIS A 273 14.56 17.29 40.70
CA HIS A 273 14.75 17.55 39.28
C HIS A 273 14.09 18.85 38.82
N LEU A 274 12.92 19.20 39.36
CA LEU A 274 12.26 20.48 39.07
C LEU A 274 13.09 21.68 39.57
N ALA A 275 13.77 21.55 40.71
CA ALA A 275 14.67 22.58 41.22
C ALA A 275 15.89 22.76 40.30
N ILE A 276 16.46 21.67 39.77
CA ILE A 276 17.55 21.72 38.80
C ILE A 276 17.10 22.38 37.50
N TYR A 277 15.95 21.97 36.94
CA TYR A 277 15.36 22.58 35.75
C TYR A 277 15.22 24.10 35.89
N ARG A 278 14.66 24.57 37.01
CA ARG A 278 14.49 26.01 37.30
C ARG A 278 15.80 26.78 37.40
N ARG A 279 16.87 26.11 37.83
CA ARG A 279 18.21 26.70 37.87
C ARG A 279 18.81 26.83 36.46
N LEU A 280 18.56 25.84 35.61
CA LEU A 280 19.06 25.80 34.23
C LEU A 280 18.30 26.73 33.27
N VAL A 281 17.01 27.01 33.55
CA VAL A 281 16.18 27.92 32.75
C VAL A 281 15.79 29.15 33.58
N PRO A 282 16.62 30.22 33.56
CA PRO A 282 16.29 31.46 34.25
C PRO A 282 15.02 32.08 33.66
N ARG A 283 14.13 32.56 34.52
CA ARG A 283 12.98 33.36 34.07
C ARG A 283 13.51 34.65 33.42
N ARG A 284 13.14 34.88 32.16
CA ARG A 284 13.30 36.19 31.49
C ARG A 284 12.30 37.19 32.06
#